data_AF-A0A256ZFW3-F1
#
_entry.id   AF-A0A256ZFW3-F1
#
_cell.length_a   1.000
_cell.length_b   1.000
_cell.length_c   1.000
_cell.angle_alpha   90.00
_cell.angle_beta   90.00
_cell.angle_gamma   90.00
#
_symmetry.space_group_name_H-M   'P 1'
#
loop_
_entity.id
_entity.type
_entity.pdbx_description
1 polymer ?
#
loop_
_entity_poly.entity_id
_entity_poly.type
_entity_poly.pdbx_seq_one_letter_code
_entity_poly.pdbx_strand_id
1 'polypeptide(L)'
;MTLQLFPSSSRAIGEAVELAHSYKDVKSTKVLRGPGLQPFVFMVKRNYGVLRALSDTRSLKVGPVIVSRGVKYFYVLVPKGVEGRLVELVRAYSPVDAEVSISRPSNVRLVELPLIRSTPARPYPELTECELRVLREAYRAGYFRWPRAVDLEKLARRLGLSKATVLEHIRKAERKILKHYLSYYGC
;
A
#
# COMPACT_ATOMS: atom_id res chain seq x y z
N MET A 1 -6.61 11.24 19.81
CA MET A 1 -6.76 10.34 18.63
C MET A 1 -5.40 9.89 18.14
N THR A 2 -5.33 8.72 17.51
CA THR A 2 -4.08 8.02 17.21
C THR A 2 -3.57 8.29 15.80
N LEU A 3 -2.29 8.61 15.67
CA LEU A 3 -1.53 8.64 14.42
C LEU A 3 -0.47 7.53 14.44
N GLN A 4 -0.30 6.85 13.30
CA GLN A 4 0.72 5.81 13.11
C GLN A 4 1.67 6.27 12.00
N LEU A 5 2.97 6.24 12.28
CA LEU A 5 4.04 6.57 11.35
C LEU A 5 4.94 5.35 11.14
N PHE A 6 5.32 5.07 9.89
CA PHE A 6 6.16 3.94 9.50
C PHE A 6 7.52 4.47 8.99
N PRO A 7 8.50 4.61 9.87
CA PRO A 7 9.83 5.11 9.51
C PRO A 7 10.61 4.08 8.67
N SER A 8 11.32 4.55 7.65
CA SER A 8 12.05 3.72 6.67
C SER A 8 13.37 3.13 7.19
N SER A 9 13.86 3.56 8.37
CA SER A 9 15.09 3.07 8.99
C SER A 9 15.07 3.28 10.51
N SER A 10 15.98 2.62 11.23
CA SER A 10 16.11 2.80 12.69
C SER A 10 16.45 4.25 13.08
N ARG A 11 17.24 4.95 12.26
CA ARG A 11 17.54 6.38 12.45
C ARG A 11 16.30 7.25 12.27
N ALA A 12 15.47 6.94 11.27
CA ALA A 12 14.21 7.64 11.03
C ALA A 12 13.19 7.45 12.17
N ILE A 13 13.28 6.38 12.98
CA ILE A 13 12.45 6.22 14.18
C ILE A 13 12.81 7.29 15.22
N GLY A 14 14.10 7.46 15.51
CA GLY A 14 14.58 8.43 16.50
C GLY A 14 14.17 9.86 16.12
N GLU A 15 14.48 10.26 14.89
CA GLU A 15 14.11 11.56 14.34
C GLU A 15 12.58 11.79 14.35
N ALA A 16 11.78 10.76 14.01
CA ALA A 16 10.33 10.86 14.06
C ALA A 16 9.77 11.01 15.49
N VAL A 17 10.41 10.36 16.48
CA VAL A 17 10.02 10.47 17.89
C VAL A 17 10.41 11.83 18.46
N GLU A 18 11.61 12.33 18.17
CA GLU A 18 12.03 13.68 18.56
C GLU A 18 11.14 14.76 17.96
N LEU A 19 10.88 14.66 16.65
CA LEU A 19 9.96 15.56 15.97
C LEU A 19 8.54 15.44 16.55
N ALA A 20 8.10 14.25 16.93
CA ALA A 20 6.79 14.09 17.58
C ALA A 20 6.72 14.83 18.92
N HIS A 21 7.77 14.76 19.75
CA HIS A 21 7.81 15.46 21.02
C HIS A 21 7.85 16.99 20.89
N SER A 22 8.34 17.54 19.77
CA SER A 22 8.38 18.99 19.56
C SER A 22 6.99 19.61 19.31
N TYR A 23 6.00 18.79 18.95
CA TYR A 23 4.63 19.24 18.68
C TYR A 23 3.81 19.34 19.98
N LYS A 24 3.34 20.56 20.32
CA LYS A 24 2.53 20.84 21.53
C LYS A 24 1.22 20.04 21.63
N ASP A 25 0.71 19.54 20.51
CA ASP A 25 -0.54 18.79 20.43
C ASP A 25 -0.36 17.27 20.62
N VAL A 26 0.88 16.80 20.73
CA VAL A 26 1.22 15.40 21.01
C VAL A 26 1.10 15.14 22.50
N LYS A 27 0.17 14.25 22.86
CA LYS A 27 -0.05 13.81 24.25
C LYS A 27 0.86 12.66 24.64
N SER A 28 1.12 11.72 23.73
CA SER A 28 2.02 10.61 23.98
C SER A 28 2.56 10.01 22.69
N THR A 29 3.73 9.41 22.77
CA THR A 29 4.37 8.65 21.70
C THR A 29 4.90 7.33 22.25
N LYS A 30 4.69 6.24 21.52
CA LYS A 30 5.27 4.93 21.80
C LYS A 30 5.82 4.34 20.51
N VAL A 31 6.98 3.72 20.58
CA VAL A 31 7.48 2.89 19.48
C VAL A 31 6.97 1.48 19.71
N LEU A 32 6.19 0.96 18.77
CA LEU A 32 5.74 -0.42 18.80
C LEU A 32 6.67 -1.27 17.95
N ARG A 33 7.13 -2.38 18.53
CA ARG A 33 7.99 -3.38 17.89
C ARG A 33 7.34 -4.74 18.06
N GLY A 34 7.39 -5.59 17.04
CA GLY A 34 6.87 -6.95 17.11
C GLY A 34 7.60 -7.87 16.13
N PRO A 35 7.62 -9.19 16.37
CA PRO A 35 8.20 -10.16 15.44
C PRO A 35 7.55 -10.03 14.06
N GLY A 36 8.35 -9.84 13.01
CA GLY A 36 7.84 -9.66 11.65
C GLY A 36 7.04 -8.36 11.44
N LEU A 37 7.14 -7.37 12.34
CA LEU A 37 6.57 -6.04 12.12
C LEU A 37 7.69 -5.00 11.99
N GLN A 38 7.61 -4.18 10.93
CA GLN A 38 8.44 -2.98 10.85
C GLN A 38 8.11 -2.09 12.05
N PRO A 39 9.11 -1.60 12.81
CA PRO A 39 8.85 -0.70 13.93
C PRO A 39 8.03 0.51 13.49
N PHE A 40 7.00 0.87 14.25
CA PHE A 40 6.17 2.03 13.93
C PHE A 40 5.94 2.90 15.17
N VAL A 41 5.82 4.21 14.94
CA VAL A 41 5.58 5.19 15.99
C VAL A 41 4.07 5.36 16.14
N PHE A 42 3.56 4.97 17.30
CA PHE A 42 2.20 5.19 17.75
C PHE A 42 2.15 6.51 18.52
N MET A 43 1.28 7.43 18.12
CA MET A 43 1.21 8.73 18.74
C MET A 43 -0.23 9.14 19.04
N VAL A 44 -0.48 9.62 20.24
CA VAL A 44 -1.76 10.20 20.63
C VAL A 44 -1.66 11.71 20.50
N LYS A 45 -2.50 12.30 19.64
CA LYS A 45 -2.60 13.75 19.42
C LYS A 45 -3.94 14.31 19.86
N ARG A 46 -4.00 15.62 20.13
CA ARG A 46 -5.26 16.37 20.19
C ARG A 46 -6.02 16.19 18.86
N ASN A 47 -7.33 16.12 18.95
CA ASN A 47 -8.19 15.89 17.79
C ASN A 47 -8.47 17.21 17.06
N TYR A 48 -7.81 17.45 15.93
CA TYR A 48 -8.02 18.61 15.07
C TYR A 48 -7.68 18.26 13.60
N GLY A 49 -7.95 19.19 12.68
CA GLY A 49 -7.69 19.05 11.25
C GLY A 49 -8.40 17.86 10.62
N VAL A 50 -7.65 17.08 9.84
CA VAL A 50 -8.16 15.96 9.05
C VAL A 50 -8.92 14.96 9.88
N LEU A 51 -8.37 14.54 11.01
CA LEU A 51 -8.96 13.43 11.75
C LEU A 51 -10.28 13.82 12.44
N ARG A 52 -10.42 15.09 12.86
CA ARG A 52 -11.69 15.62 13.37
C ARG A 52 -12.74 15.68 12.28
N ALA A 53 -12.36 16.19 11.11
CA ALA A 53 -13.22 16.26 9.94
C ALA A 53 -13.70 14.88 9.48
N LEU A 54 -12.84 13.85 9.57
CA LEU A 54 -13.23 12.47 9.29
C LEU A 54 -14.31 11.97 10.26
N SER A 55 -14.15 12.24 11.57
CA SER A 55 -15.14 11.90 12.58
C SER A 55 -16.51 12.53 12.28
N ASP A 56 -16.53 13.82 11.96
CA ASP A 56 -17.77 14.58 11.72
C ASP A 56 -18.47 14.20 10.41
N THR A 57 -17.70 13.73 9.42
CA THR A 57 -18.23 13.26 8.13
C THR A 57 -18.54 11.77 8.10
N ARG A 58 -18.35 11.05 9.22
CA ARG A 58 -18.44 9.57 9.30
C ARG A 58 -17.53 8.89 8.26
N SER A 59 -16.40 9.52 7.97
CA SER A 59 -15.37 8.97 7.09
C SER A 59 -14.37 8.16 7.91
N LEU A 60 -13.81 7.12 7.30
CA LEU A 60 -12.84 6.24 7.95
C LEU A 60 -11.44 6.50 7.42
N LYS A 61 -10.48 6.78 8.31
CA LYS A 61 -9.06 6.72 7.94
C LYS A 61 -8.66 5.27 7.75
N VAL A 62 -8.12 4.93 6.58
CA VAL A 62 -7.58 3.61 6.27
C VAL A 62 -6.06 3.70 6.13
N GLY A 63 -5.30 2.90 6.86
CA GLY A 63 -3.85 2.77 6.63
C GLY A 63 -2.97 3.88 7.24
N PRO A 64 -1.67 3.85 6.93
CA PRO A 64 -0.71 4.86 7.39
C PRO A 64 -0.99 6.25 6.84
N VAL A 65 -0.46 7.25 7.54
CA VAL A 65 -0.30 8.60 6.98
C VAL A 65 1.11 8.69 6.43
N ILE A 66 1.22 9.02 5.14
CA ILE A 66 2.51 9.22 4.48
C ILE A 66 2.83 10.71 4.55
N VAL A 67 4.03 11.06 4.98
CA VAL A 67 4.50 12.46 5.00
C VAL A 67 5.68 12.56 4.06
N SER A 68 5.59 13.43 3.06
CA SER A 68 6.66 13.64 2.09
C SER A 68 6.67 15.09 1.64
N ARG A 69 7.84 15.73 1.69
CA ARG A 69 8.05 17.13 1.27
C ARG A 69 7.03 18.11 1.89
N GLY A 70 6.74 17.95 3.17
CA GLY A 70 5.76 18.80 3.89
C GLY A 70 4.29 18.44 3.66
N VAL A 71 3.98 17.55 2.70
CA VAL A 71 2.60 17.13 2.40
C VAL A 71 2.25 15.86 3.18
N LYS A 72 1.06 15.84 3.79
CA LYS A 72 0.50 14.68 4.49
C LYS A 72 -0.56 14.01 3.64
N TYR A 73 -0.33 12.76 3.26
CA TYR A 73 -1.27 11.94 2.50
C TYR A 73 -2.06 11.04 3.45
N PHE A 74 -3.38 11.20 3.42
CA PHE A 74 -4.32 10.38 4.17
C PHE A 74 -5.11 9.51 3.20
N TYR A 75 -5.10 8.21 3.42
CA TYR A 75 -6.02 7.31 2.75
C TYR A 75 -7.29 7.23 3.58
N VAL A 76 -8.43 7.52 2.94
CA VAL A 76 -9.72 7.67 3.62
C VAL A 76 -10.81 6.99 2.81
N LEU A 77 -11.75 6.35 3.50
CA LEU A 77 -13.04 5.94 2.95
C LEU A 77 -14.04 7.02 3.32
N VAL A 78 -14.63 7.62 2.30
CA VAL A 78 -15.55 8.75 2.44
C VAL A 78 -16.91 8.33 1.88
N PRO A 79 -18.01 8.51 2.63
CA PRO A 79 -19.35 8.32 2.09
C PRO A 79 -19.57 9.15 0.81
N LYS A 80 -20.35 8.64 -0.14
CA LYS A 80 -20.65 9.41 -1.36
C LYS A 80 -21.40 10.70 -1.02
N GLY A 81 -20.98 11.82 -1.61
CA GLY A 81 -21.66 13.11 -1.51
C GLY A 81 -21.21 13.99 -0.34
N VAL A 82 -20.30 13.52 0.53
CA VAL A 82 -19.77 14.33 1.64
C VAL A 82 -18.33 14.82 1.41
N GLU A 83 -17.77 14.59 0.22
CA GLU A 83 -16.38 14.93 -0.08
C GLU A 83 -16.10 16.43 0.02
N GLY A 84 -17.02 17.27 -0.49
CA GLY A 84 -16.90 18.73 -0.37
C GLY A 84 -16.87 19.19 1.09
N ARG A 85 -17.84 18.70 1.89
CA ARG A 85 -17.92 18.98 3.33
C ARG A 85 -16.68 18.51 4.08
N LEU A 86 -16.10 17.37 3.69
CA LEU A 86 -14.85 16.89 4.28
C LEU A 86 -13.71 17.88 4.05
N VAL A 87 -13.55 18.38 2.82
CA VAL A 87 -12.51 19.39 2.49
C VAL A 87 -12.69 20.66 3.31
N GLU A 88 -13.93 21.17 3.40
CA GLU A 88 -14.25 22.36 4.19
C GLU A 88 -13.90 22.19 5.67
N LEU A 89 -14.31 21.07 6.28
CA LEU A 89 -14.03 20.78 7.68
C LEU A 89 -12.54 20.55 7.95
N VAL A 90 -11.80 19.95 7.02
CA VAL A 90 -10.35 19.80 7.15
C VAL A 90 -9.69 21.19 7.24
N ARG A 91 -10.08 22.13 6.38
CA ARG A 91 -9.57 23.51 6.38
C ARG A 91 -9.96 24.23 7.67
N ALA A 92 -11.24 24.18 8.04
CA ALA A 92 -11.76 24.85 9.24
C ALA A 92 -11.13 24.35 10.55
N TYR A 93 -10.78 23.06 10.62
CA TYR A 93 -10.15 22.47 11.80
C TYR A 93 -8.61 22.46 11.73
N SER A 94 -8.02 22.89 10.62
CA SER A 94 -6.57 22.97 10.50
C SER A 94 -6.03 24.08 11.41
N PRO A 95 -4.96 23.84 12.18
CA PRO A 95 -4.37 24.86 13.05
C PRO A 95 -3.55 25.89 12.28
N VAL A 96 -3.30 25.62 11.00
CA VAL A 96 -2.53 26.45 10.07
C VAL A 96 -3.28 26.52 8.75
N ASP A 97 -3.04 27.56 7.97
CA ASP A 97 -3.54 27.59 6.61
C ASP A 97 -2.96 26.41 5.82
N ALA A 98 -3.84 25.63 5.20
CA ALA A 98 -3.50 24.34 4.62
C ALA A 98 -4.28 24.12 3.32
N GLU A 99 -3.54 23.80 2.27
CA GLU A 99 -4.13 23.35 1.03
C GLU A 99 -4.61 21.89 1.19
N VAL A 100 -5.82 21.62 0.68
CA VAL A 100 -6.48 20.32 0.82
C VAL A 100 -7.05 19.91 -0.54
N SER A 101 -6.64 18.73 -0.99
CA SER A 101 -7.14 18.09 -2.21
C SER A 101 -7.56 16.65 -1.93
N ILE A 102 -8.64 16.20 -2.56
CA ILE A 102 -9.05 14.79 -2.55
C ILE A 102 -8.87 14.25 -3.96
N SER A 103 -8.13 13.15 -4.09
CA SER A 103 -8.04 12.39 -5.33
C SER A 103 -8.72 11.03 -5.16
N ARG A 104 -9.54 10.65 -6.15
CA ARG A 104 -10.09 9.30 -6.24
C ARG A 104 -9.17 8.49 -7.16
N PRO A 105 -8.42 7.51 -6.64
CA PRO A 105 -7.62 6.67 -7.50
C PRO A 105 -8.54 5.73 -8.31
N SER A 106 -8.30 5.63 -9.61
CA SER A 106 -9.08 4.80 -10.54
C SER A 106 -8.87 3.29 -10.32
N ASN A 107 -7.78 2.89 -9.64
CA ASN A 107 -7.34 1.49 -9.53
C ASN A 107 -6.81 1.16 -8.12
N VAL A 108 -7.62 1.28 -7.06
CA VAL A 108 -7.23 0.77 -5.73
C VAL A 108 -8.12 -0.41 -5.38
N ARG A 109 -7.54 -1.62 -5.37
CA ARG A 109 -8.20 -2.78 -4.76
C ARG A 109 -8.11 -2.61 -3.25
N LEU A 110 -9.15 -3.02 -2.51
CA LEU A 110 -9.17 -2.96 -1.03
C LEU A 110 -7.92 -3.64 -0.40
N VAL A 111 -7.33 -4.60 -1.12
CA VAL A 111 -6.12 -5.36 -0.75
C VAL A 111 -4.81 -4.57 -0.95
N GLU A 112 -4.84 -3.48 -1.71
CA GLU A 112 -3.70 -2.57 -1.95
C GLU A 112 -3.68 -1.41 -0.95
N LEU A 113 -4.70 -1.30 -0.09
CA LEU A 113 -4.71 -0.34 1.00
C LEU A 113 -3.49 -0.59 1.90
N PRO A 114 -2.77 0.46 2.29
CA PRO A 114 -1.53 0.31 3.04
C PRO A 114 -1.72 -0.19 4.49
N LEU A 115 -2.95 -0.51 4.92
CA LEU A 115 -3.21 -1.39 6.07
C LEU A 115 -2.58 -2.79 5.89
N ILE A 116 -2.47 -3.26 4.64
CA ILE A 116 -1.84 -4.54 4.29
C ILE A 116 -0.35 -4.35 3.97
N ARG A 117 0.06 -3.15 3.53
CA ARG A 117 1.50 -2.86 3.29
C ARG A 117 2.35 -2.74 4.55
N SER A 118 1.74 -2.61 5.73
CA SER A 118 2.43 -2.63 7.03
C SER A 118 2.84 -4.03 7.51
N THR A 119 2.42 -5.09 6.81
CA THR A 119 3.09 -6.39 6.92
C THR A 119 4.31 -6.40 5.99
N PRO A 120 5.51 -6.86 6.41
CA PRO A 120 6.70 -6.96 5.56
C PRO A 120 6.56 -8.02 4.45
N ALA A 121 5.38 -8.61 4.29
CA ALA A 121 5.06 -9.39 3.11
C ALA A 121 5.07 -8.44 1.90
N ARG A 122 6.14 -8.51 1.11
CA ARG A 122 6.15 -7.98 -0.27
C ARG A 122 4.83 -8.43 -0.91
N PRO A 123 3.86 -7.55 -1.20
CA PRO A 123 2.50 -7.99 -1.55
C PRO A 123 2.46 -8.78 -2.87
N TYR A 124 3.55 -8.74 -3.63
CA TYR A 124 3.74 -9.46 -4.88
C TYR A 124 5.14 -10.08 -4.95
N PRO A 125 5.28 -11.21 -5.65
CA PRO A 125 6.59 -11.76 -5.98
C PRO A 125 7.39 -10.82 -6.90
N GLU A 126 8.71 -10.74 -6.70
CA GLU A 126 9.63 -9.98 -7.55
C GLU A 126 9.85 -10.70 -8.89
N LEU A 127 8.92 -10.52 -9.82
CA LEU A 127 9.06 -10.96 -11.20
C LEU A 127 9.95 -9.99 -11.97
N THR A 128 10.85 -10.50 -12.80
CA THR A 128 11.54 -9.66 -13.80
C THR A 128 10.55 -9.18 -14.85
N GLU A 129 10.90 -8.12 -15.59
CA GLU A 129 10.04 -7.60 -16.65
C GLU A 129 9.72 -8.67 -17.70
N CYS A 130 10.70 -9.50 -18.08
CA CYS A 130 10.51 -10.63 -18.98
C CYS A 130 9.60 -11.71 -18.37
N GLU A 131 9.80 -12.10 -17.11
CA GLU A 131 8.93 -13.08 -16.43
C GLU A 131 7.47 -12.59 -16.39
N LEU A 132 7.25 -11.32 -16.04
CA LEU A 132 5.93 -10.71 -16.00
C LEU A 132 5.29 -10.63 -17.39
N ARG A 133 6.06 -10.22 -18.40
CA ARG A 133 5.60 -10.13 -19.80
C ARG A 133 5.14 -11.50 -20.31
N VAL A 134 5.99 -12.52 -20.15
CA VAL A 134 5.69 -13.89 -20.61
C VAL A 134 4.47 -14.45 -19.87
N LEU A 135 4.42 -14.32 -18.54
CA LEU A 135 3.33 -14.84 -17.73
C LEU A 135 1.98 -14.19 -18.07
N ARG A 136 1.98 -12.86 -18.29
CA ARG A 136 0.79 -12.10 -18.66
C ARG A 136 0.22 -12.55 -20.01
N GLU A 137 1.08 -12.73 -21.00
CA GLU A 137 0.67 -13.20 -22.33
C GLU A 137 0.18 -14.66 -22.29
N ALA A 138 0.87 -15.52 -21.52
CA ALA A 138 0.42 -16.90 -21.30
C ALA A 138 -0.99 -16.94 -20.69
N TYR A 139 -1.24 -16.12 -19.66
CA TYR A 139 -2.54 -16.04 -19.01
C TYR A 139 -3.64 -15.55 -19.95
N ARG A 140 -3.40 -14.44 -20.66
CA ARG A 140 -4.35 -13.84 -21.61
C ARG A 140 -4.68 -14.77 -22.77
N ALA A 141 -3.68 -15.48 -23.29
CA ALA A 141 -3.86 -16.44 -24.38
C ALA A 141 -4.50 -17.77 -23.92
N GLY A 142 -4.78 -17.94 -22.62
CA GLY A 142 -5.44 -19.11 -22.06
C GLY A 142 -4.54 -20.34 -21.98
N TYR A 143 -3.23 -20.15 -21.84
CA TYR A 143 -2.24 -21.24 -21.67
C TYR A 143 -2.48 -22.04 -20.39
N PHE A 144 -2.98 -21.38 -19.33
CA PHE A 144 -3.29 -22.00 -18.04
C PHE A 144 -4.73 -22.50 -17.89
N ARG A 145 -5.56 -22.42 -18.93
CA ARG A 145 -6.95 -22.90 -18.89
C ARG A 145 -7.02 -24.40 -19.13
N TRP A 146 -8.12 -25.02 -18.68
CA TRP A 146 -8.51 -26.37 -19.07
C TRP A 146 -9.84 -26.34 -19.84
N PRO A 147 -9.91 -26.90 -21.08
CA PRO A 147 -8.77 -27.29 -21.92
C PRO A 147 -7.91 -26.06 -22.29
N ARG A 148 -6.62 -26.29 -22.60
CA ARG A 148 -5.71 -25.19 -22.97
C ARG A 148 -6.16 -24.53 -24.27
N ALA A 149 -6.31 -23.21 -24.26
CA ALA A 149 -6.69 -22.44 -25.45
C ALA A 149 -5.49 -22.18 -26.39
N VAL A 150 -4.27 -22.17 -25.83
CA VAL A 150 -3.03 -22.03 -26.60
C VAL A 150 -2.00 -23.03 -26.07
N ASP A 151 -1.23 -23.60 -26.99
CA ASP A 151 -0.06 -24.40 -26.65
C ASP A 151 1.19 -23.50 -26.47
N LEU A 152 2.24 -24.10 -25.89
CA LEU A 152 3.49 -23.40 -25.62
C LEU A 152 4.21 -22.94 -26.89
N GLU A 153 4.02 -23.62 -28.02
CA GLU A 153 4.71 -23.33 -29.28
C GLU A 153 4.11 -22.09 -29.95
N LYS A 154 2.79 -22.01 -30.03
CA LYS A 154 2.06 -20.81 -30.47
C LYS A 154 2.37 -19.62 -29.58
N LEU A 155 2.47 -19.82 -28.26
CA LEU A 155 2.85 -18.77 -27.33
C LEU A 155 4.29 -18.28 -27.58
N ALA A 156 5.23 -19.19 -27.82
CA ALA A 156 6.61 -18.87 -28.17
C ALA A 156 6.74 -18.07 -29.47
N ARG A 157 6.01 -18.49 -30.52
CA ARG A 157 5.94 -17.74 -31.78
C ARG A 157 5.41 -16.31 -31.59
N ARG A 158 4.35 -16.13 -30.78
CA ARG A 158 3.79 -14.80 -30.48
C ARG A 158 4.76 -13.88 -29.74
N LEU A 159 5.60 -14.45 -28.88
CA LEU A 159 6.54 -13.69 -28.07
C LEU A 159 7.89 -13.44 -28.79
N GLY A 160 8.13 -14.08 -29.93
CA GLY A 160 9.42 -14.03 -30.63
C GLY A 160 10.54 -14.70 -29.83
N LEU A 161 10.21 -15.73 -29.04
CA LEU A 161 11.14 -16.44 -28.15
C LEU A 161 11.15 -17.93 -28.46
N SER A 162 12.19 -18.64 -28.02
CA SER A 162 12.21 -20.10 -28.10
C SER A 162 11.19 -20.72 -27.13
N LYS A 163 10.69 -21.92 -27.46
CA LYS A 163 9.79 -22.69 -26.58
C LYS A 163 10.41 -22.95 -25.20
N ALA A 164 11.71 -23.21 -25.16
CA ALA A 164 12.46 -23.44 -23.93
C ALA A 164 12.53 -22.16 -23.07
N THR A 165 12.83 -21.01 -23.68
CA THR A 165 12.90 -19.71 -23.01
C THR A 165 11.56 -19.30 -22.39
N VAL A 166 10.46 -19.47 -23.14
CA VAL A 166 9.11 -19.18 -22.61
C VAL A 166 8.78 -20.07 -21.41
N LEU A 167 9.05 -21.38 -21.51
CA LEU A 167 8.81 -22.31 -20.42
C LEU A 167 9.65 -21.97 -19.18
N GLU A 168 10.90 -21.57 -19.38
CA GLU A 168 11.80 -21.17 -18.30
C GLU A 168 11.26 -19.95 -17.54
N HIS A 169 10.85 -18.90 -18.26
CA HIS A 169 10.25 -17.71 -17.66
C HIS A 169 8.96 -18.04 -16.90
N ILE A 170 8.09 -18.89 -17.47
CA ILE A 170 6.87 -19.35 -16.79
C ILE A 170 7.24 -20.08 -15.48
N ARG A 171 8.14 -21.06 -15.53
CA ARG A 171 8.54 -21.82 -14.32
C ARG A 171 9.19 -20.94 -13.26
N LYS A 172 10.03 -19.98 -13.65
CA LYS A 172 10.64 -19.01 -12.73
C LYS A 172 9.57 -18.14 -12.05
N ALA A 173 8.62 -17.64 -12.83
CA ALA A 173 7.52 -16.84 -12.31
C ALA A 173 6.61 -17.65 -11.38
N GLU A 174 6.20 -18.86 -11.78
CA GLU A 174 5.39 -19.80 -10.98
C GLU A 174 6.06 -20.09 -9.64
N ARG A 175 7.36 -20.42 -9.62
CA ARG A 175 8.10 -20.66 -8.36
C ARG A 175 8.07 -19.46 -7.43
N LYS A 176 8.28 -18.25 -7.95
CA LYS A 176 8.25 -17.02 -7.14
C LYS A 176 6.86 -16.76 -6.58
N ILE A 177 5.81 -16.96 -7.39
CA ILE A 177 4.41 -16.82 -6.99
C ILE A 177 4.05 -17.86 -5.92
N LEU A 178 4.37 -19.13 -6.16
CA LEU A 178 4.08 -20.23 -5.22
C LEU A 178 4.83 -20.05 -3.91
N LYS A 179 6.12 -19.73 -3.94
CA LYS A 179 6.90 -19.42 -2.73
C LYS A 179 6.26 -18.28 -1.95
N HIS A 180 5.86 -17.21 -2.64
CA HIS A 180 5.20 -16.09 -2.00
C HIS A 180 3.87 -16.51 -1.37
N TYR A 181 3.01 -17.20 -2.12
CA TYR A 181 1.69 -17.63 -1.65
C TYR A 181 1.78 -18.61 -0.48
N LEU A 182 2.69 -19.60 -0.55
CA LEU A 182 2.85 -20.62 0.47
C LEU A 182 3.56 -20.11 1.74
N SER A 183 4.39 -19.06 1.63
CA SER A 183 5.01 -18.43 2.81
C SER A 183 3.98 -17.87 3.80
N TYR A 184 2.77 -17.54 3.35
CA TYR A 184 1.67 -17.15 4.23
C TYR A 184 1.10 -18.32 5.05
N TYR A 185 1.33 -19.56 4.63
CA TYR A 185 0.81 -20.77 5.27
C TYR A 185 1.89 -21.56 6.02
N GLY A 186 3.09 -20.99 6.18
CA GLY A 186 4.17 -21.59 6.98
C GLY A 186 4.95 -22.72 6.31
N CYS A 187 4.96 -22.76 4.97
CA CYS A 187 5.79 -23.69 4.18
C CYS A 187 7.12 -23.07 3.73
#